data_AF-A0A3P8KE16-F1
#
_entry.id   AF-A0A3P8KE16-F1
#
_cell.length_a   1.000
_cell.length_b   1.000
_cell.length_c   1.000
_cell.angle_alpha   90.00
_cell.angle_beta   90.00
_cell.angle_gamma   90.00
#
_symmetry.space_group_name_H-M   'P 1'
#
loop_
_entity.id
_entity.type
_entity.pdbx_description
1 polymer ?
#
loop_
_entity_poly.entity_id
_entity_poly.type
_entity_poly.pdbx_seq_one_letter_code
_entity_poly.pdbx_strand_id
1 'polypeptide(L)'
;MSAEAWTARVVGVVKQAMHAQVAGLESVLAKMCEPQVAIVSLTITEKGYCHSPATGKLQLDHPLIVADIQNPHQPKSAPGVIVEALARRKAAGLPAFSVMSCDNMPENGHVLRNVVCALARAIDSELADWIVESVTFPSTMVDRIVPAVTPATLDKIEQLTGVRDPAGVACEPFRQWVIEDNFVAGRPEWEKAGAELVADVVPFEEMKLRMLNGSHSFLAYLGYLAGYQHINDCMQDQNYLRAARSLMLKRTGADAESAGR
;
A
#
# COMPACT_ATOMS: atom_id res chain seq x y z
N MET A 1 20.79 3.75 4.97
CA MET A 1 21.55 4.91 4.44
C MET A 1 22.50 4.39 3.39
N SER A 2 22.60 5.08 2.25
CA SER A 2 23.63 4.75 1.25
C SER A 2 25.01 4.93 1.88
N ALA A 3 25.99 4.12 1.45
CA ALA A 3 27.38 4.28 1.86
C ALA A 3 28.00 5.61 1.37
N GLU A 4 27.39 6.25 0.37
CA GLU A 4 27.99 7.38 -0.34
C GLU A 4 27.49 8.75 0.13
N ALA A 5 26.22 8.88 0.52
CA ALA A 5 25.64 10.17 0.93
C ALA A 5 24.36 10.02 1.76
N TRP A 6 24.03 11.07 2.51
CA TRP A 6 22.75 11.26 3.18
C TRP A 6 22.15 12.61 2.82
N THR A 7 20.83 12.67 2.78
CA THR A 7 20.06 13.91 2.62
C THR A 7 18.84 13.84 3.53
N ALA A 8 18.45 14.97 4.13
CA ALA A 8 17.26 15.08 4.95
C ALA A 8 16.27 16.07 4.34
N ARG A 9 14.97 15.84 4.57
CA ARG A 9 13.89 16.74 4.13
C ARG A 9 12.78 16.73 5.17
N VAL A 10 12.37 17.92 5.62
CA VAL A 10 11.11 18.09 6.35
C VAL A 10 9.96 18.08 5.34
N VAL A 11 9.01 17.15 5.51
CA VAL A 11 7.86 16.99 4.61
C VAL A 11 6.66 17.74 5.18
N GLY A 12 6.06 18.64 4.38
CA GLY A 12 4.99 19.55 4.82
C GLY A 12 3.62 19.36 4.14
N VAL A 13 3.38 18.21 3.48
CA VAL A 13 2.14 17.98 2.72
C VAL A 13 0.95 17.55 3.58
N VAL A 14 1.19 17.02 4.79
CA VAL A 14 0.13 16.62 5.72
C VAL A 14 -0.55 17.86 6.28
N LYS A 15 -1.84 18.02 5.98
CA LYS A 15 -2.65 19.15 6.50
C LYS A 15 -3.28 18.86 7.85
N GLN A 16 -3.57 17.59 8.14
CA GLN A 16 -4.18 17.13 9.39
C GLN A 16 -3.86 15.64 9.57
N ALA A 17 -3.66 15.22 10.82
CA ALA A 17 -3.50 13.81 11.21
C ALA A 17 -4.61 13.42 12.19
N MET A 18 -5.25 12.28 11.96
CA MET A 18 -6.41 11.84 12.74
C MET A 18 -6.29 10.36 13.06
N HIS A 19 -6.69 9.99 14.27
CA HIS A 19 -6.83 8.60 14.69
C HIS A 19 -8.25 8.40 15.20
N ALA A 20 -8.96 7.36 14.73
CA ALA A 20 -10.37 7.16 15.04
C ALA A 20 -10.66 7.05 16.54
N GLN A 21 -9.73 6.49 17.33
CA GLN A 21 -9.87 6.40 18.80
C GLN A 21 -9.62 7.73 19.54
N VAL A 22 -9.02 8.72 18.87
CA VAL A 22 -8.70 10.03 19.46
C VAL A 22 -9.71 11.09 18.97
N ALA A 23 -9.91 11.17 17.66
CA ALA A 23 -10.79 12.16 17.03
C ALA A 23 -12.24 11.67 16.86
N GLY A 24 -12.50 10.37 17.07
CA GLY A 24 -13.79 9.74 16.75
C GLY A 24 -13.88 9.33 15.27
N LEU A 25 -14.61 8.24 15.02
CA LEU A 25 -14.87 7.72 13.67
C LEU A 25 -15.66 8.74 12.82
N GLU A 26 -16.65 9.41 13.39
CA GLU A 26 -17.45 10.43 12.70
C GLU A 26 -16.59 11.56 12.13
N SER A 27 -15.57 12.02 12.87
CA SER A 27 -14.65 13.05 12.37
C SER A 27 -13.84 12.55 11.17
N VAL A 28 -13.45 11.27 11.15
CA VAL A 28 -12.76 10.66 10.01
C VAL A 28 -13.68 10.57 8.80
N LEU A 29 -14.91 10.07 8.98
CA LEU A 29 -15.90 9.97 7.90
C LEU A 29 -16.28 11.35 7.34
N ALA A 30 -16.46 12.34 8.22
CA ALA A 30 -16.71 13.73 7.82
C ALA A 30 -15.57 14.25 6.92
N LYS A 31 -14.31 13.96 7.28
CA LYS A 31 -13.15 14.34 6.48
C LYS A 31 -13.16 13.68 5.10
N MET A 32 -13.48 12.39 5.03
CA MET A 32 -13.60 11.64 3.76
C MET A 32 -14.78 12.13 2.88
N CYS A 33 -15.78 12.76 3.49
CA CYS A 33 -16.94 13.33 2.80
C CYS A 33 -16.73 14.81 2.39
N GLU A 34 -15.57 15.41 2.64
CA GLU A 34 -15.30 16.75 2.13
C GLU A 34 -15.27 16.73 0.58
N PRO A 35 -15.92 17.69 -0.12
CA PRO A 35 -16.09 17.62 -1.57
C PRO A 35 -14.79 17.51 -2.37
N GLN A 36 -13.72 18.15 -1.89
CA GLN A 36 -12.41 18.15 -2.55
C GLN A 36 -11.60 16.86 -2.37
N VAL A 37 -12.06 15.89 -1.56
CA VAL A 37 -11.41 14.59 -1.46
C VAL A 37 -11.64 13.83 -2.77
N ALA A 38 -10.58 13.74 -3.57
CA ALA A 38 -10.58 13.06 -4.87
C ALA A 38 -10.02 11.63 -4.81
N ILE A 39 -9.13 11.35 -3.83
CA ILE A 39 -8.43 10.07 -3.70
C ILE A 39 -8.37 9.68 -2.22
N VAL A 40 -8.65 8.41 -1.93
CA VAL A 40 -8.35 7.75 -0.65
C VAL A 40 -7.28 6.70 -0.90
N SER A 41 -6.08 6.89 -0.36
CA SER A 41 -4.95 5.95 -0.54
C SER A 41 -4.70 5.09 0.70
N LEU A 42 -4.17 3.87 0.52
CA LEU A 42 -3.97 2.91 1.61
C LEU A 42 -2.55 2.33 1.67
N THR A 43 -2.03 2.22 2.89
CA THR A 43 -0.86 1.39 3.26
C THR A 43 -1.18 0.69 4.58
N ILE A 44 -2.12 -0.27 4.53
CA ILE A 44 -2.75 -0.89 5.70
C ILE A 44 -2.23 -2.30 5.98
N THR A 45 -1.19 -2.74 5.26
CA THR A 45 -0.69 -4.13 5.19
C THR A 45 -1.68 -5.09 4.54
N GLU A 46 -1.19 -6.22 4.03
CA GLU A 46 -1.94 -7.20 3.27
C GLU A 46 -3.16 -7.76 4.04
N LYS A 47 -2.99 -7.93 5.36
CA LYS A 47 -4.05 -8.38 6.28
C LYS A 47 -5.17 -7.35 6.47
N GLY A 48 -4.91 -6.07 6.23
CA GLY A 48 -5.88 -4.99 6.44
C GLY A 48 -7.10 -5.06 5.51
N TYR A 49 -6.98 -5.78 4.40
CA TYR A 49 -8.04 -5.94 3.40
C TYR A 49 -9.06 -7.05 3.75
N CYS A 50 -8.80 -7.84 4.81
CA CYS A 50 -9.66 -8.96 5.22
C CYS A 50 -9.97 -9.93 4.07
N HIS A 51 -9.02 -10.16 3.17
CA HIS A 51 -9.17 -11.03 2.02
C HIS A 51 -8.46 -12.37 2.24
N SER A 52 -8.87 -13.40 1.50
CA SER A 52 -8.18 -14.68 1.43
C SER A 52 -6.97 -14.57 0.49
N PRO A 53 -5.72 -14.73 0.96
CA PRO A 53 -4.54 -14.58 0.11
C PRO A 53 -4.52 -15.54 -1.08
N ALA A 54 -5.15 -16.71 -0.94
CA ALA A 54 -5.22 -17.71 -2.00
C ALA A 54 -6.20 -17.35 -3.13
N THR A 55 -7.18 -16.47 -2.87
CA THR A 55 -8.27 -16.20 -3.82
C THR A 55 -8.49 -14.73 -4.13
N GLY A 56 -7.88 -13.80 -3.37
CA GLY A 56 -8.15 -12.37 -3.49
C GLY A 56 -9.53 -11.93 -3.01
N LYS A 57 -10.38 -12.87 -2.54
CA LYS A 57 -11.78 -12.59 -2.17
C LYS A 57 -11.91 -12.16 -0.72
N LEU A 58 -12.87 -11.28 -0.45
CA LEU A 58 -13.28 -10.90 0.91
C LEU A 58 -13.66 -12.13 1.74
N GLN A 59 -13.15 -12.21 2.97
CA GLN A 59 -13.55 -13.19 3.96
C GLN A 59 -14.78 -12.67 4.70
N LEU A 60 -15.98 -13.07 4.27
CA LEU A 60 -17.25 -12.62 4.86
C LEU A 60 -17.44 -13.09 6.31
N ASP A 61 -16.74 -14.15 6.70
CA ASP A 61 -16.71 -14.70 8.05
C ASP A 61 -15.64 -14.04 8.95
N HIS A 62 -14.82 -13.14 8.41
CA HIS A 62 -13.82 -12.43 9.20
C HIS A 62 -14.50 -11.53 10.26
N PRO A 63 -14.08 -11.55 11.54
CA PRO A 63 -14.79 -10.87 12.63
C PRO A 63 -15.01 -9.36 12.40
N LEU A 64 -14.05 -8.66 11.80
CA LEU A 64 -14.21 -7.24 11.45
C LEU A 64 -15.28 -7.03 10.37
N ILE A 65 -15.36 -7.93 9.39
CA ILE A 65 -16.31 -7.83 8.27
C ILE A 65 -17.71 -8.17 8.74
N VAL A 66 -17.86 -9.21 9.57
CA VAL A 66 -19.14 -9.53 10.22
C VAL A 66 -19.64 -8.34 11.06
N ALA A 67 -18.76 -7.73 11.84
CA ALA A 67 -19.12 -6.57 12.66
C ALA A 67 -19.55 -5.36 11.81
N ASP A 68 -18.85 -5.09 10.71
CA ASP A 68 -19.16 -3.98 9.80
C ASP A 68 -20.47 -4.24 9.03
N ILE A 69 -20.78 -5.48 8.64
CA ILE A 69 -22.07 -5.83 8.03
C ILE A 69 -23.22 -5.62 9.04
N GLN A 70 -23.00 -5.96 10.31
CA GLN A 70 -24.02 -5.79 11.36
C GLN A 70 -24.23 -4.32 11.76
N ASN A 71 -23.19 -3.48 11.66
CA ASN A 71 -23.27 -2.07 12.01
C ASN A 71 -22.51 -1.20 10.99
N PRO A 72 -23.07 -1.06 9.76
CA PRO A 72 -22.37 -0.45 8.62
C PRO A 72 -22.07 1.05 8.82
N HIS A 73 -22.77 1.71 9.74
CA HIS A 73 -22.56 3.13 10.06
C HIS A 73 -21.50 3.36 11.14
N GLN A 74 -20.98 2.30 11.78
CA GLN A 74 -19.86 2.37 12.71
C GLN A 74 -18.76 1.35 12.37
N PRO A 75 -18.24 1.39 11.13
CA PRO A 75 -17.29 0.38 10.67
C PRO A 75 -15.94 0.48 11.39
N LYS A 76 -15.27 -0.66 11.49
CA LYS A 76 -13.93 -0.79 12.07
C LYS A 76 -12.90 -1.22 11.05
N SER A 77 -13.29 -1.94 9.99
CA SER A 77 -12.38 -2.32 8.92
C SER A 77 -12.14 -1.16 7.95
N ALA A 78 -10.98 -1.14 7.29
CA ALA A 78 -10.71 -0.15 6.26
C ALA A 78 -11.72 -0.24 5.08
N PRO A 79 -12.06 -1.44 4.55
CA PRO A 79 -13.14 -1.57 3.57
C PRO A 79 -14.48 -1.00 4.06
N GLY A 80 -14.87 -1.27 5.31
CA GLY A 80 -16.12 -0.75 5.89
C GLY A 80 -16.14 0.77 5.97
N VAL A 81 -15.05 1.39 6.43
CA VAL A 81 -14.92 2.86 6.49
C VAL A 81 -15.02 3.48 5.09
N ILE A 82 -14.43 2.86 4.07
CA ILE A 82 -14.52 3.30 2.67
C ILE A 82 -15.96 3.21 2.17
N VAL A 83 -16.62 2.07 2.37
CA VAL A 83 -18.02 1.84 1.92
C VAL A 83 -18.96 2.85 2.56
N GLU A 84 -18.86 3.08 3.87
CA GLU A 84 -19.69 4.08 4.58
C GLU A 84 -19.42 5.50 4.09
N ALA A 85 -18.16 5.89 3.87
CA ALA A 85 -17.84 7.20 3.31
C ALA A 85 -18.42 7.39 1.90
N LEU A 86 -18.34 6.36 1.05
CA LEU A 86 -18.94 6.37 -0.29
C LEU A 86 -20.47 6.44 -0.23
N ALA A 87 -21.11 5.73 0.71
CA ALA A 87 -22.55 5.80 0.92
C ALA A 87 -23.00 7.21 1.30
N ARG A 88 -22.28 7.87 2.22
CA ARG A 88 -22.55 9.27 2.62
C ARG A 88 -22.37 10.23 1.45
N ARG A 89 -21.33 10.05 0.64
CA ARG A 89 -21.10 10.87 -0.57
C ARG A 89 -22.24 10.70 -1.58
N LYS A 90 -22.66 9.46 -1.87
CA LYS A 90 -23.82 9.16 -2.73
C LYS A 90 -25.07 9.86 -2.22
N ALA A 91 -25.38 9.72 -0.92
CA ALA A 91 -26.56 10.32 -0.31
C ALA A 91 -26.55 11.87 -0.34
N ALA A 92 -25.35 12.48 -0.27
CA ALA A 92 -25.16 13.92 -0.35
C ALA A 92 -25.05 14.46 -1.81
N GLY A 93 -25.13 13.60 -2.83
CA GLY A 93 -24.94 13.99 -4.22
C GLY A 93 -23.50 14.43 -4.55
N LEU A 94 -22.51 14.00 -3.77
CA LEU A 94 -21.10 14.28 -4.01
C LEU A 94 -20.50 13.26 -4.99
N PRO A 95 -19.52 13.67 -5.82
CA PRO A 95 -18.81 12.73 -6.68
C PRO A 95 -18.05 11.70 -5.84
N ALA A 96 -17.85 10.51 -6.39
CA ALA A 96 -16.96 9.51 -5.80
C ALA A 96 -15.49 9.97 -5.78
N PHE A 97 -14.70 9.35 -4.91
CA PHE A 97 -13.24 9.42 -4.97
C PHE A 97 -12.69 8.11 -5.55
N SER A 98 -11.49 8.13 -6.12
CA SER A 98 -10.74 6.91 -6.43
C SER A 98 -10.15 6.32 -5.15
N VAL A 99 -10.02 4.99 -5.10
CA VAL A 99 -9.42 4.29 -3.96
C VAL A 99 -8.15 3.59 -4.40
N MET A 100 -7.00 4.09 -3.95
CA MET A 100 -5.68 3.68 -4.46
C MET A 100 -4.94 2.87 -3.40
N SER A 101 -4.74 1.57 -3.65
CA SER A 101 -3.86 0.76 -2.80
C SER A 101 -2.40 1.08 -3.12
N CYS A 102 -1.59 1.23 -2.06
CA CYS A 102 -0.13 1.29 -2.11
C CYS A 102 0.48 0.17 -1.26
N ASP A 103 -0.26 -0.92 -1.03
CA ASP A 103 0.25 -2.11 -0.35
C ASP A 103 0.86 -3.09 -1.36
N ASN A 104 1.78 -3.92 -0.86
CA ASN A 104 2.63 -4.79 -1.68
C ASN A 104 1.93 -6.12 -2.03
N MET A 105 0.80 -6.04 -2.73
CA MET A 105 0.03 -7.18 -3.23
C MET A 105 0.00 -7.16 -4.77
N PRO A 106 -0.01 -8.32 -5.44
CA PRO A 106 -0.30 -8.37 -6.87
C PRO A 106 -1.70 -7.81 -7.13
N GLU A 107 -1.82 -6.99 -8.18
CA GLU A 107 -3.09 -6.42 -8.63
C GLU A 107 -3.85 -5.75 -7.46
N ASN A 108 -3.14 -4.98 -6.65
CA ASN A 108 -3.65 -4.46 -5.37
C ASN A 108 -4.92 -3.60 -5.54
N GLY A 109 -5.10 -2.93 -6.68
CA GLY A 109 -6.32 -2.24 -7.06
C GLY A 109 -7.49 -3.21 -7.30
N HIS A 110 -7.26 -4.31 -8.00
CA HIS A 110 -8.29 -5.34 -8.21
C HIS A 110 -8.69 -6.04 -6.91
N VAL A 111 -7.73 -6.37 -6.04
CA VAL A 111 -8.02 -6.91 -4.69
C VAL A 111 -8.90 -5.93 -3.92
N LEU A 112 -8.52 -4.64 -3.91
CA LEU A 112 -9.27 -3.60 -3.21
C LEU A 112 -10.69 -3.42 -3.77
N ARG A 113 -10.85 -3.40 -5.10
CA ARG A 113 -12.17 -3.38 -5.76
C ARG A 113 -13.03 -4.56 -5.32
N ASN A 114 -12.47 -5.76 -5.34
CA ASN A 114 -13.20 -6.97 -4.99
C ASN A 114 -13.69 -6.94 -3.54
N VAL A 115 -12.84 -6.52 -2.59
CA VAL A 115 -13.25 -6.46 -1.18
C VAL A 115 -14.28 -5.38 -0.92
N VAL A 116 -14.11 -4.19 -1.51
CA VAL A 116 -15.06 -3.06 -1.32
C VAL A 116 -16.41 -3.39 -1.96
N CYS A 117 -16.43 -3.88 -3.20
CA CYS A 117 -17.68 -4.24 -3.88
C CYS A 117 -18.39 -5.42 -3.21
N ALA A 118 -17.66 -6.43 -2.74
CA ALA A 118 -18.26 -7.56 -2.02
C ALA A 118 -18.87 -7.14 -0.69
N LEU A 119 -18.18 -6.28 0.08
CA LEU A 119 -18.70 -5.74 1.33
C LEU A 119 -19.93 -4.87 1.08
N ALA A 120 -19.85 -3.95 0.12
CA ALA A 120 -20.99 -3.13 -0.27
C ALA A 120 -22.17 -4.00 -0.66
N ARG A 121 -21.98 -5.05 -1.46
CA ARG A 121 -23.06 -5.97 -1.89
C ARG A 121 -23.70 -6.70 -0.71
N ALA A 122 -22.93 -7.03 0.33
CA ALA A 122 -23.43 -7.68 1.54
C ALA A 122 -24.26 -6.73 2.43
N ILE A 123 -24.08 -5.41 2.28
CA ILE A 123 -24.79 -4.36 3.03
C ILE A 123 -25.99 -3.84 2.22
N ASP A 124 -25.75 -3.38 1.00
CA ASP A 124 -26.72 -2.78 0.09
C ASP A 124 -26.30 -2.98 -1.38
N SER A 125 -27.13 -3.67 -2.15
CA SER A 125 -26.88 -3.95 -3.55
C SER A 125 -26.85 -2.70 -4.44
N GLU A 126 -27.69 -1.70 -4.16
CA GLU A 126 -27.75 -0.48 -4.96
C GLU A 126 -26.49 0.37 -4.74
N LEU A 127 -26.01 0.43 -3.48
CA LEU A 127 -24.73 1.05 -3.18
C LEU A 127 -23.59 0.34 -3.91
N ALA A 128 -23.58 -0.98 -3.93
CA ALA A 128 -22.55 -1.74 -4.62
C ALA A 128 -22.53 -1.48 -6.14
N ASP A 129 -23.70 -1.40 -6.78
CA ASP A 129 -23.80 -1.05 -8.20
C ASP A 129 -23.27 0.37 -8.45
N TRP A 130 -23.66 1.33 -7.62
CA TRP A 130 -23.15 2.70 -7.72
C TRP A 130 -21.63 2.79 -7.54
N ILE A 131 -21.05 2.03 -6.59
CA ILE A 131 -19.60 1.96 -6.39
C ILE A 131 -18.91 1.40 -7.63
N VAL A 132 -19.44 0.31 -8.21
CA VAL A 132 -18.87 -0.31 -9.43
C VAL A 132 -18.86 0.67 -10.60
N GLU A 133 -19.87 1.53 -10.72
CA GLU A 133 -19.99 2.50 -11.80
C GLU A 133 -19.19 3.80 -11.56
N SER A 134 -19.07 4.22 -10.29
CA SER A 134 -18.60 5.57 -9.94
C SER A 134 -17.17 5.62 -9.40
N VAL A 135 -16.61 4.50 -8.96
CA VAL A 135 -15.30 4.45 -8.27
C VAL A 135 -14.28 3.69 -9.12
N THR A 136 -13.06 4.24 -9.21
CA THR A 136 -11.91 3.50 -9.75
C THR A 136 -10.97 3.04 -8.65
N PHE A 137 -10.30 1.92 -8.92
CA PHE A 137 -9.38 1.25 -8.02
C PHE A 137 -8.05 0.98 -8.75
N PRO A 138 -7.26 2.02 -9.04
CA PRO A 138 -6.01 1.86 -9.79
C PRO A 138 -5.02 0.98 -9.02
N SER A 139 -4.40 0.04 -9.72
CA SER A 139 -3.30 -0.75 -9.15
C SER A 139 -2.00 0.06 -9.12
N THR A 140 -1.09 -0.30 -8.21
CA THR A 140 0.22 0.36 -8.09
C THR A 140 1.35 -0.59 -7.72
N MET A 141 2.53 -0.34 -8.30
CA MET A 141 3.78 -0.92 -7.84
C MET A 141 4.53 0.12 -7.01
N VAL A 142 4.73 -0.15 -5.72
CA VAL A 142 5.51 0.72 -4.82
C VAL A 142 6.83 0.06 -4.43
N ASP A 143 7.91 0.84 -4.48
CA ASP A 143 9.21 0.36 -4.03
C ASP A 143 10.06 1.44 -3.36
N ARG A 144 10.37 1.20 -2.09
CA ARG A 144 11.35 1.91 -1.27
C ARG A 144 11.55 1.15 0.04
N ILE A 145 12.79 0.76 0.34
CA ILE A 145 13.11 0.15 1.62
C ILE A 145 13.06 1.21 2.73
N VAL A 146 12.17 0.98 3.69
CA VAL A 146 11.98 1.78 4.90
C VAL A 146 12.00 0.85 6.11
N PRO A 147 13.15 0.68 6.78
CA PRO A 147 13.21 -0.13 8.00
C PRO A 147 12.35 0.47 9.11
N ALA A 148 11.89 -0.38 10.04
CA ALA A 148 11.20 0.09 11.24
C ALA A 148 12.07 1.09 12.01
N VAL A 149 11.44 2.16 12.49
CA VAL A 149 12.13 3.18 13.28
C VAL A 149 12.47 2.60 14.66
N THR A 150 13.74 2.73 15.04
CA THR A 150 14.26 2.34 16.36
C THR A 150 14.78 3.58 17.09
N PRO A 151 15.04 3.51 18.41
CA PRO A 151 15.71 4.61 19.12
C PRO A 151 17.02 5.03 18.44
N ALA A 152 17.83 4.07 17.99
CA ALA A 152 19.06 4.34 17.24
C ALA A 152 18.80 5.05 15.90
N THR A 153 17.68 4.76 15.23
CA THR A 153 17.26 5.48 14.01
C THR A 153 17.02 6.97 14.33
N LEU A 154 16.29 7.26 15.40
CA LEU A 154 15.98 8.63 15.81
C LEU A 154 17.22 9.40 16.27
N ASP A 155 18.09 8.75 17.06
CA ASP A 155 19.36 9.33 17.49
C ASP A 155 20.23 9.67 16.28
N LYS A 156 20.22 8.81 15.25
CA LYS A 156 20.96 9.06 14.02
C LYS A 156 20.38 10.21 13.20
N ILE A 157 19.05 10.34 13.13
CA ILE A 157 18.39 11.48 12.46
C ILE A 157 18.79 12.77 13.17
N GLU A 158 18.68 12.81 14.50
CA GLU A 158 19.05 13.98 15.30
C GLU A 158 20.53 14.34 15.13
N GLN A 159 21.43 13.36 15.09
CA GLN A 159 22.86 13.60 14.84
C GLN A 159 23.10 14.29 13.48
N LEU A 160 22.34 13.92 12.44
CA LEU A 160 22.51 14.44 11.08
C LEU A 160 21.83 15.79 10.86
N THR A 161 20.67 16.00 11.48
CA THR A 161 19.83 17.18 11.24
C THR A 161 19.93 18.24 12.34
N GLY A 162 20.45 17.88 13.52
CA GLY A 162 20.44 18.72 14.72
C GLY A 162 19.06 18.82 15.40
N VAL A 163 18.07 18.03 14.98
CA VAL A 163 16.69 18.10 15.49
C VAL A 163 16.18 16.72 15.88
N ARG A 164 15.72 16.59 17.13
CA ARG A 164 14.96 15.42 17.57
C ARG A 164 13.54 15.45 16.99
N ASP A 165 13.26 14.56 16.06
CA ASP A 165 11.92 14.38 15.49
C ASP A 165 11.36 12.99 15.84
N PRO A 166 10.35 12.88 16.71
CA PRO A 166 9.74 11.59 17.06
C PRO A 166 8.98 10.93 15.89
N ALA A 167 8.70 11.66 14.81
CA ALA A 167 8.11 11.15 13.57
C ALA A 167 9.14 10.95 12.45
N GLY A 168 10.43 11.12 12.76
CA GLY A 168 11.51 10.96 11.78
C GLY A 168 11.62 9.52 11.26
N VAL A 169 11.75 9.38 9.94
CA VAL A 169 11.95 8.09 9.27
C VAL A 169 13.26 8.06 8.49
N ALA A 170 13.91 6.90 8.47
CA ALA A 170 15.09 6.66 7.64
C ALA A 170 14.74 5.67 6.53
N CYS A 171 15.22 5.93 5.32
CA CYS A 171 14.95 5.13 4.14
C CYS A 171 16.17 5.11 3.22
N GLU A 172 16.13 4.24 2.21
CA GLU A 172 17.12 4.24 1.14
C GLU A 172 16.89 5.41 0.14
N PRO A 173 17.90 5.77 -0.68
CA PRO A 173 17.75 6.81 -1.69
C PRO A 173 16.87 6.38 -2.87
N PHE A 174 16.86 5.09 -3.22
CA PHE A 174 16.03 4.55 -4.28
C PHE A 174 14.54 4.72 -3.94
N ARG A 175 13.74 5.02 -4.96
CA ARG A 175 12.28 5.07 -4.89
C ARG A 175 11.73 4.82 -6.29
N GLN A 176 10.70 4.01 -6.39
CA GLN A 176 9.94 3.81 -7.63
C GLN A 176 8.45 3.72 -7.30
N TRP A 177 7.63 4.29 -8.17
CA TRP A 177 6.19 4.22 -8.06
C TRP A 177 5.58 4.17 -9.46
N VAL A 178 4.99 3.03 -9.81
CA VAL A 178 4.24 2.83 -11.06
C VAL A 178 2.76 2.83 -10.70
N ILE A 179 1.95 3.59 -11.43
CA ILE A 179 0.55 3.87 -11.11
C ILE A 179 -0.29 3.67 -12.36
N GLU A 180 -1.37 2.89 -12.25
CA GLU A 180 -2.41 2.83 -13.27
C GLU A 180 -3.12 4.19 -13.37
N ASP A 181 -3.11 4.82 -14.54
CA ASP A 181 -3.68 6.17 -14.74
C ASP A 181 -5.21 6.13 -14.91
N ASN A 182 -5.90 5.78 -13.82
CA ASN A 182 -7.34 5.54 -13.81
C ASN A 182 -8.01 6.19 -12.59
N PHE A 183 -8.29 7.49 -12.68
CA PHE A 183 -8.83 8.29 -11.57
C PHE A 183 -10.13 9.03 -11.95
N VAL A 184 -11.17 8.91 -11.12
CA VAL A 184 -12.51 9.48 -11.42
C VAL A 184 -12.64 10.96 -11.08
N ALA A 185 -11.80 11.46 -10.18
CA ALA A 185 -11.88 12.83 -9.66
C ALA A 185 -10.56 13.61 -9.82
N GLY A 186 -9.75 13.21 -10.82
CA GLY A 186 -8.41 13.75 -11.04
C GLY A 186 -7.37 13.21 -10.06
N ARG A 187 -6.12 13.61 -10.29
CA ARG A 187 -4.95 13.22 -9.48
C ARG A 187 -3.85 14.28 -9.57
N PRO A 188 -2.88 14.28 -8.66
CA PRO A 188 -1.65 15.05 -8.83
C PRO A 188 -0.86 14.64 -10.08
N GLU A 189 -0.06 15.58 -10.60
CA GLU A 189 0.91 15.36 -11.67
C GLU A 189 2.16 14.61 -11.14
N TRP A 190 1.97 13.40 -10.59
CA TRP A 190 3.04 12.60 -9.98
C TRP A 190 4.15 12.23 -10.96
N GLU A 191 3.86 12.20 -12.26
CA GLU A 191 4.86 12.02 -13.31
C GLU A 191 5.96 13.08 -13.25
N LYS A 192 5.65 14.32 -12.83
CA LYS A 192 6.65 15.38 -12.64
C LYS A 192 7.55 15.14 -11.42
N ALA A 193 7.15 14.27 -10.49
CA ALA A 193 7.95 13.83 -9.35
C ALA A 193 8.68 12.49 -9.60
N GLY A 194 8.55 11.93 -10.81
CA GLY A 194 9.20 10.70 -11.24
C GLY A 194 8.38 9.42 -11.00
N ALA A 195 7.07 9.53 -10.78
CA ALA A 195 6.19 8.35 -10.87
C ALA A 195 5.97 7.97 -12.34
N GLU A 196 5.75 6.70 -12.61
CA GLU A 196 5.47 6.16 -13.95
C GLU A 196 3.96 5.93 -14.07
N LEU A 197 3.30 6.72 -14.92
CA LEU A 197 1.86 6.61 -15.16
C LEU A 197 1.65 5.70 -16.37
N VAL A 198 0.97 4.57 -16.17
CA VAL A 198 0.83 3.51 -17.17
C VAL A 198 -0.63 3.08 -17.29
N ALA A 199 -0.95 2.36 -18.37
CA ALA A 199 -2.27 1.76 -18.54
C ALA A 199 -2.40 0.42 -17.80
N ASP A 200 -1.29 -0.31 -17.61
CA ASP A 200 -1.24 -1.60 -16.93
C ASP A 200 0.05 -1.71 -16.11
N VAL A 201 -0.12 -2.04 -14.82
CA VAL A 201 0.96 -2.11 -13.82
C VAL A 201 1.46 -3.55 -13.64
N VAL A 202 0.69 -4.56 -14.06
CA VAL A 202 0.97 -5.98 -13.80
C VAL A 202 2.40 -6.40 -14.15
N PRO A 203 2.98 -6.03 -15.31
CA PRO A 203 4.35 -6.42 -15.64
C PRO A 203 5.40 -5.91 -14.65
N PHE A 204 5.20 -4.71 -14.10
CA PHE A 204 6.12 -4.09 -13.14
C PHE A 204 5.97 -4.71 -11.74
N GLU A 205 4.73 -4.97 -11.33
CA GLU A 205 4.42 -5.68 -10.08
C GLU A 205 5.04 -7.07 -10.08
N GLU A 206 4.83 -7.87 -11.14
CA GLU A 206 5.36 -9.23 -11.22
C GLU A 206 6.90 -9.25 -11.15
N MET A 207 7.56 -8.36 -11.88
CA MET A 207 9.02 -8.22 -11.85
C MET A 207 9.49 -7.91 -10.43
N LYS A 208 8.92 -6.89 -9.78
CA LYS A 208 9.35 -6.46 -8.44
C LYS A 208 9.04 -7.50 -7.37
N LEU A 209 7.83 -8.06 -7.37
CA LEU A 209 7.40 -9.07 -6.41
C LEU A 209 8.29 -10.32 -6.49
N ARG A 210 8.63 -10.78 -7.69
CA ARG A 210 9.41 -12.00 -7.88
C ARG A 210 10.91 -11.76 -7.65
N MET A 211 11.48 -10.71 -8.27
CA MET A 211 12.93 -10.48 -8.22
C MET A 211 13.36 -9.88 -6.89
N LEU A 212 12.65 -8.87 -6.38
CA LEU A 212 13.03 -8.17 -5.14
C LEU A 212 12.38 -8.81 -3.91
N ASN A 213 11.05 -8.88 -3.83
CA ASN A 213 10.40 -9.40 -2.62
C ASN A 213 10.67 -10.90 -2.42
N GLY A 214 10.70 -11.68 -3.53
CA GLY A 214 11.04 -13.09 -3.51
C GLY A 214 12.47 -13.35 -3.02
N SER A 215 13.45 -12.57 -3.49
CA SER A 215 14.83 -12.68 -3.03
C SER A 215 15.01 -12.20 -1.59
N HIS A 216 14.32 -11.13 -1.17
CA HIS A 216 14.30 -10.71 0.23
C HIS A 216 13.75 -11.79 1.15
N SER A 217 12.66 -12.44 0.77
CA SER A 217 12.08 -13.54 1.54
C SER A 217 13.07 -14.71 1.65
N PHE A 218 13.69 -15.11 0.54
CA PHE A 218 14.73 -16.13 0.51
C PHE A 218 15.88 -15.80 1.48
N LEU A 219 16.38 -14.57 1.45
CA LEU A 219 17.49 -14.11 2.30
C LEU A 219 17.08 -13.98 3.77
N ALA A 220 15.87 -13.52 4.05
CA ALA A 220 15.38 -13.32 5.41
C ALA A 220 15.28 -14.66 6.15
N TYR A 221 14.60 -15.66 5.57
CA TYR A 221 14.39 -16.93 6.26
C TYR A 221 15.68 -17.74 6.41
N LEU A 222 16.45 -17.89 5.32
CA LEU A 222 17.68 -18.68 5.35
C LEU A 222 18.79 -17.95 6.12
N GLY A 223 18.91 -16.64 5.95
CA GLY A 223 19.89 -15.84 6.66
C GLY A 223 19.67 -15.86 8.17
N TYR A 224 18.42 -15.73 8.61
CA TYR A 224 18.08 -15.86 10.03
C TYR A 224 18.47 -17.23 10.60
N LEU A 225 18.19 -18.32 9.88
CA LEU A 225 18.60 -19.67 10.28
C LEU A 225 20.12 -19.86 10.30
N ALA A 226 20.86 -19.11 9.49
CA ALA A 226 22.32 -19.08 9.49
C ALA A 226 22.93 -18.12 10.53
N GLY A 227 22.12 -17.41 11.31
CA GLY A 227 22.56 -16.49 12.35
C GLY A 227 22.81 -15.05 11.89
N TYR A 228 22.38 -14.68 10.67
CA TYR A 228 22.46 -13.31 10.18
C TYR A 228 21.27 -12.49 10.65
N GLN A 229 21.56 -11.37 11.32
CA GLN A 229 20.53 -10.50 11.89
C GLN A 229 19.94 -9.55 10.84
N HIS A 230 20.72 -9.15 9.84
CA HIS A 230 20.32 -8.19 8.81
C HIS A 230 20.64 -8.68 7.41
N ILE A 231 19.93 -8.17 6.40
CA ILE A 231 20.15 -8.52 4.98
C ILE A 231 21.58 -8.17 4.53
N ASN A 232 22.16 -7.07 5.02
CA ASN A 232 23.55 -6.71 4.70
C ASN A 232 24.56 -7.74 5.23
N ASP A 233 24.26 -8.45 6.31
CA ASP A 233 25.10 -9.53 6.84
C ASP A 233 25.06 -10.72 5.86
N CYS A 234 23.86 -11.07 5.36
CA CYS A 234 23.70 -12.08 4.30
C CYS A 234 24.47 -11.72 3.02
N MET A 235 24.48 -10.44 2.63
CA MET A 235 25.17 -9.97 1.42
C MET A 235 26.70 -9.98 1.52
N GLN A 236 27.26 -10.11 2.73
CA GLN A 236 28.70 -10.32 2.93
C GLN A 236 29.11 -11.79 2.73
N ASP A 237 28.17 -12.74 2.80
CA ASP A 237 28.41 -14.15 2.46
C ASP A 237 28.27 -14.37 0.93
N GLN A 238 29.38 -14.79 0.31
CA GLN A 238 29.45 -15.04 -1.13
C GLN A 238 28.51 -16.14 -1.64
N ASN A 239 28.08 -17.07 -0.78
CA ASN A 239 27.12 -18.12 -1.14
C ASN A 239 25.70 -17.56 -1.19
N TYR A 240 25.31 -16.75 -0.21
CA TYR A 240 24.01 -16.07 -0.19
C TYR A 240 23.88 -15.08 -1.35
N LEU A 241 24.93 -14.30 -1.63
CA LEU A 241 24.98 -13.40 -2.78
C LEU A 241 24.77 -14.16 -4.11
N ARG A 242 25.51 -15.26 -4.31
CA ARG A 242 25.39 -16.10 -5.51
C ARG A 242 24.00 -16.74 -5.62
N ALA A 243 23.45 -17.23 -4.52
CA ALA A 243 22.13 -17.86 -4.49
C ALA A 243 21.01 -16.86 -4.81
N ALA A 244 21.04 -15.67 -4.21
CA ALA A 244 20.07 -14.61 -4.50
C ALA A 244 20.14 -14.17 -5.97
N ARG A 245 21.34 -13.96 -6.52
CA ARG A 245 21.53 -13.63 -7.93
C ARG A 245 21.00 -14.72 -8.86
N SER A 246 21.24 -15.99 -8.53
CA SER A 246 20.72 -17.11 -9.30
C SER A 246 19.19 -17.21 -9.26
N LEU A 247 18.58 -16.93 -8.11
CA LEU A 247 17.11 -16.89 -7.96
C LEU A 247 16.49 -15.79 -8.83
N MET A 248 17.07 -14.59 -8.80
CA MET A 248 16.64 -13.45 -9.60
C MET A 248 16.75 -13.71 -11.11
N LEU A 249 17.87 -14.26 -11.58
CA LEU A 249 18.15 -14.35 -13.02
C LEU A 249 17.64 -15.63 -13.68
N LYS A 250 17.65 -16.78 -12.98
CA LYS A 250 17.37 -18.09 -13.61
C LYS A 250 15.97 -18.63 -13.32
N ARG A 251 15.32 -18.20 -12.23
CA ARG A 251 14.04 -18.78 -11.78
C ARG A 251 12.88 -17.79 -11.79
N THR A 252 13.14 -16.51 -11.97
CA THR A 252 12.10 -15.47 -11.97
C THR A 252 12.09 -14.66 -13.27
N GLY A 253 13.26 -14.42 -13.90
CA GLY A 253 13.34 -13.78 -15.22
C GLY A 253 12.83 -14.61 -16.41
N ALA A 254 12.98 -15.94 -16.38
CA ALA A 254 12.56 -16.81 -17.49
C ALA A 254 11.04 -16.86 -17.68
N ASP A 255 10.26 -16.67 -16.61
CA ASP A 255 8.80 -16.62 -16.69
C ASP A 255 8.30 -15.22 -17.07
N ALA A 256 9.04 -14.15 -16.74
CA ALA A 256 8.68 -12.77 -17.09
C ALA A 256 8.78 -12.50 -18.60
N GLU A 257 9.74 -13.11 -19.31
CA GLU A 257 9.83 -13.02 -20.79
C GLU A 257 8.67 -13.74 -21.52
N SER A 258 7.98 -14.67 -20.85
CA SER A 258 6.80 -15.35 -21.40
C SER A 258 5.49 -14.60 -21.20
N ALA A 259 5.44 -13.64 -20.26
CA ALA A 259 4.27 -12.79 -20.00
C ALA A 259 4.22 -11.52 -20.87
N GLY A 260 5.32 -11.20 -21.57
CA GLY A 260 5.45 -10.03 -22.46
C GLY A 260 5.27 -10.32 -23.96
N ARG A 261 4.58 -11.40 -24.34
CA ARG A 261 4.22 -11.70 -25.74
C ARG A 261 2.72 -11.88 -25.92
#